data_AF-A0A9E5U7L7-F1
#
_entry.id   AF-A0A9E5U7L7-F1
#
_cell.length_a   1.000
_cell.length_b   1.000
_cell.length_c   1.000
_cell.angle_alpha   90.00
_cell.angle_beta   90.00
_cell.angle_gamma   90.00
#
_symmetry.space_group_name_H-M   'P 1'
#
loop_
_entity.id
_entity.type
_entity.pdbx_description
1 polymer ?
#
loop_
_entity_poly.entity_id
_entity_poly.type
_entity_poly.pdbx_seq_one_letter_code
_entity_poly.pdbx_strand_id
1 'polypeptide(L)'
;MQIVDGLLRIKRIRESAREQDVLRERRALDAATEALERAVEHRRRRDEARQTQEQQMVARLCAGPVKVREIEWTRVDIDGLRQEADKDRTEEEGVRARREEARDVLRAAQQVHRAAVRASEKFQLLADRERESRLEAMERQADLELEEFRVRAPESELEAAA
;
A
#
# COMPACT_ATOMS: atom_id res chain seq x y z
N MET A 1 27.77 23.92 2.50
CA MET A 1 26.64 23.90 3.47
C MET A 1 25.89 22.56 3.34
N GLN A 2 25.77 21.76 4.41
CA GLN A 2 25.28 20.36 4.36
C GLN A 2 23.74 20.21 4.47
N ILE A 3 22.99 21.32 4.50
CA ILE A 3 21.57 21.32 4.90
C ILE A 3 20.66 20.74 3.81
N VAL A 4 20.81 21.14 2.55
CA VAL A 4 19.94 20.66 1.45
C VAL A 4 20.18 19.17 1.19
N ASP A 5 21.45 18.72 1.19
CA ASP A 5 21.79 17.31 1.10
C ASP A 5 21.23 16.50 2.29
N GLY A 6 21.28 17.06 3.51
CA GLY A 6 20.67 16.47 4.69
C GLY A 6 19.14 16.36 4.59
N LEU A 7 18.47 17.40 4.09
CA LEU A 7 17.02 17.37 3.86
C LEU A 7 16.63 16.38 2.78
N LEU A 8 17.37 16.33 1.66
CA LEU A 8 17.18 15.35 0.60
C LEU A 8 17.31 13.92 1.12
N ARG A 9 18.33 13.64 1.96
CA ARG A 9 18.49 12.34 2.63
C ARG A 9 17.25 11.98 3.44
N ILE A 10 16.73 12.92 4.23
CA ILE A 10 15.50 12.71 5.01
C ILE A 10 14.30 12.44 4.09
N LYS A 11 14.18 13.15 2.95
CA LYS A 11 13.09 12.92 1.99
C LYS A 11 13.16 11.52 1.38
N ARG A 12 14.34 11.08 0.94
CA ARG A 12 14.56 9.72 0.42
C ARG A 12 14.22 8.64 1.45
N ILE A 13 14.61 8.83 2.72
CA ILE A 13 14.25 7.89 3.80
C ILE A 13 12.72 7.80 3.95
N ARG A 14 12.01 8.94 3.90
CA ARG A 14 10.54 8.96 3.98
C ARG A 14 9.91 8.28 2.77
N GLU A 15 10.43 8.51 1.57
CA GLU A 15 9.98 7.85 0.35
C GLU A 15 10.10 6.33 0.44
N SER A 16 11.27 5.82 0.85
CA SER A 16 11.48 4.38 1.06
C SER A 16 10.56 3.80 2.13
N ALA A 17 10.30 4.54 3.22
CA ALA A 17 9.31 4.12 4.22
C ALA A 17 7.90 4.02 3.62
N ARG A 18 7.50 4.95 2.74
CA ARG A 18 6.19 4.89 2.06
C ARG A 18 6.11 3.79 1.01
N GLU A 19 7.22 3.45 0.37
CA GLU A 19 7.31 2.29 -0.51
C GLU A 19 7.06 1.00 0.27
N GLN A 20 7.69 0.86 1.45
CA GLN A 20 7.47 -0.28 2.35
C GLN A 20 6.02 -0.36 2.83
N ASP A 21 5.39 0.77 3.16
CA ASP A 21 3.96 0.83 3.50
C ASP A 21 3.12 0.27 2.34
N VAL A 22 3.35 0.71 1.10
CA VAL A 22 2.63 0.21 -0.09
C VAL A 22 2.80 -1.30 -0.26
N LEU A 23 4.01 -1.82 -0.08
CA LEU A 23 4.27 -3.26 -0.16
C LEU A 23 3.51 -4.04 0.93
N ARG A 24 3.46 -3.51 2.15
CA ARG A 24 2.69 -4.10 3.25
C ARG A 24 1.20 -4.13 2.95
N GLU A 25 0.63 -3.01 2.52
CA GLU A 25 -0.81 -2.92 2.21
C GLU A 25 -1.19 -3.79 1.00
N ARG A 26 -0.27 -3.98 0.04
CA ARG A 26 -0.47 -4.91 -1.07
C ARG A 26 -0.60 -6.35 -0.59
N ARG A 27 0.30 -6.79 0.30
CA ARG A 27 0.21 -8.13 0.92
C ARG A 27 -1.07 -8.30 1.73
N ALA A 28 -1.53 -7.24 2.41
CA ALA A 28 -2.79 -7.26 3.14
C ALA A 28 -4.01 -7.45 2.19
N LEU A 29 -4.02 -6.76 1.05
CA LEU A 29 -5.05 -6.94 0.02
C LEU A 29 -5.02 -8.36 -0.59
N ASP A 30 -3.84 -8.90 -0.86
CA ASP A 30 -3.68 -10.26 -1.38
C ASP A 30 -4.26 -11.27 -0.37
N ALA A 31 -3.90 -11.14 0.91
CA ALA A 31 -4.43 -11.99 1.99
C ALA A 31 -5.96 -11.87 2.16
N ALA A 32 -6.51 -10.65 2.05
CA ALA A 32 -7.95 -10.42 2.11
C ALA A 32 -8.68 -11.03 0.89
N THR A 33 -8.03 -11.04 -0.27
CA THR A 33 -8.57 -11.66 -1.50
C THR A 33 -8.61 -13.17 -1.35
N GLU A 34 -7.54 -13.81 -0.89
CA GLU A 34 -7.53 -15.25 -0.59
C GLU A 34 -8.56 -15.62 0.48
N ALA A 35 -8.73 -14.79 1.51
CA ALA A 35 -9.75 -15.02 2.53
C ALA A 35 -11.17 -15.01 1.95
N LEU A 36 -11.46 -14.09 1.01
CA LEU A 36 -12.74 -14.04 0.33
C LEU A 36 -12.96 -15.27 -0.54
N GLU A 37 -11.96 -15.70 -1.30
CA GLU A 37 -12.05 -16.92 -2.12
C GLU A 37 -12.34 -18.15 -1.25
N ARG A 38 -11.63 -18.29 -0.12
CA ARG A 38 -11.89 -19.36 0.85
C ARG A 38 -13.30 -19.30 1.44
N ALA A 39 -13.78 -18.10 1.79
CA ALA A 39 -15.13 -17.91 2.35
C ALA A 39 -16.22 -18.29 1.34
N VAL A 40 -16.08 -17.86 0.08
CA VAL A 40 -17.03 -18.17 -1.01
C VAL A 40 -17.08 -19.69 -1.26
N GLU A 41 -15.93 -20.34 -1.33
CA GLU A 41 -15.85 -21.79 -1.53
C GLU A 41 -16.43 -22.55 -0.33
N HIS A 42 -16.15 -22.09 0.90
CA HIS A 42 -16.71 -22.68 2.11
C HIS A 42 -18.24 -22.58 2.13
N ARG A 43 -18.79 -21.39 1.85
CA ARG A 43 -20.24 -21.18 1.76
C ARG A 43 -20.86 -22.09 0.71
N ARG A 44 -20.26 -22.16 -0.48
CA ARG A 44 -20.74 -23.04 -1.56
C ARG A 44 -20.85 -24.50 -1.11
N ARG A 45 -19.80 -25.03 -0.48
CA ARG A 45 -19.82 -26.41 0.03
C ARG A 45 -20.90 -26.63 1.10
N ARG A 46 -21.08 -25.67 2.01
CA ARG A 46 -22.14 -25.74 3.03
C ARG A 46 -23.53 -25.66 2.41
N ASP A 47 -23.74 -24.80 1.41
CA ASP A 47 -25.00 -24.69 0.68
C ASP A 47 -25.36 -26.01 -0.04
N GLU A 48 -24.40 -26.65 -0.70
CA GLU A 48 -24.57 -27.95 -1.37
C GLU A 48 -24.91 -29.07 -0.35
N ALA A 49 -24.20 -29.13 0.77
CA ALA A 49 -24.47 -30.08 1.85
C ALA A 49 -25.85 -29.83 2.48
N ARG A 50 -26.21 -28.57 2.75
CA ARG A 50 -27.51 -28.16 3.27
C ARG A 50 -28.65 -28.58 2.34
N GLN A 51 -28.53 -28.30 1.04
CA GLN A 51 -29.55 -28.68 0.06
C GLN A 51 -29.77 -30.19 0.02
N THR A 52 -28.68 -30.96 0.08
CA THR A 52 -28.76 -32.43 0.12
C THR A 52 -29.45 -32.92 1.39
N GLN A 53 -29.12 -32.33 2.54
CA GLN A 53 -29.75 -32.65 3.83
C GLN A 53 -31.24 -32.29 3.84
N GLU A 54 -31.61 -31.09 3.36
CA GLU A 54 -33.01 -30.64 3.24
C GLU A 54 -33.81 -31.59 2.33
N GLN A 55 -33.24 -32.00 1.18
CA GLN A 55 -33.86 -32.97 0.29
C GLN A 55 -34.07 -34.34 0.94
N GLN A 56 -33.08 -34.84 1.71
CA GLN A 56 -33.20 -36.11 2.42
C GLN A 56 -34.28 -36.06 3.51
N MET A 57 -34.38 -34.95 4.25
CA MET A 57 -35.43 -34.74 5.25
C MET A 57 -36.82 -34.74 4.63
N VAL A 58 -37.00 -34.01 3.52
CA VAL A 58 -38.27 -33.94 2.80
C VAL A 58 -38.62 -35.30 2.18
N ALA A 59 -37.65 -35.99 1.56
CA ALA A 59 -37.87 -37.31 0.98
C ALA A 59 -38.33 -38.32 2.04
N ARG A 60 -37.76 -38.27 3.25
CA ARG A 60 -38.16 -39.12 4.37
C ARG A 60 -39.61 -38.85 4.82
N LEU A 61 -40.05 -37.59 4.84
CA LEU A 61 -41.44 -37.24 5.15
C LEU A 61 -42.42 -37.78 4.09
N CYS A 62 -42.03 -37.76 2.82
CA CYS A 62 -42.88 -38.18 1.70
C CYS A 62 -42.92 -39.71 1.52
N ALA A 63 -42.01 -40.47 2.14
CA ALA A 63 -41.87 -41.91 1.93
C ALA A 63 -42.98 -42.77 2.56
N GLY A 64 -43.83 -42.21 3.43
CA GLY A 64 -44.90 -42.96 4.09
C GLY A 64 -45.79 -42.11 5.00
N PRO A 65 -46.74 -42.73 5.70
CA PRO A 65 -47.59 -42.02 6.66
C PRO A 65 -46.75 -41.48 7.82
N VAL A 66 -46.79 -40.16 8.01
CA VAL A 66 -46.05 -39.42 9.05
C VAL A 66 -47.01 -38.74 10.02
N LYS A 67 -46.58 -38.59 11.27
CA LYS A 67 -47.33 -37.86 12.29
C LYS A 67 -47.17 -36.36 12.09
N VAL A 68 -48.20 -35.57 12.39
CA VAL A 68 -48.15 -34.10 12.33
C VAL A 68 -46.94 -33.53 13.07
N ARG A 69 -46.62 -34.09 14.24
CA ARG A 69 -45.45 -33.69 15.05
C ARG A 69 -44.11 -33.89 14.32
N GLU A 70 -43.98 -34.91 13.47
CA GLU A 70 -42.75 -35.17 12.70
C GLU A 70 -42.57 -34.14 11.57
N ILE A 71 -43.67 -33.67 10.99
CA ILE A 71 -43.67 -32.56 10.02
C ILE A 71 -43.21 -31.27 10.70
N GLU A 72 -43.73 -30.98 11.89
CA GLU A 72 -43.34 -29.79 12.66
C GLU A 72 -41.86 -29.80 13.03
N TRP A 73 -41.34 -30.93 13.51
CA TRP A 73 -39.91 -31.07 13.81
C TRP A 73 -39.03 -30.90 12.58
N THR A 74 -39.39 -31.53 11.46
CA THR A 74 -38.63 -31.39 10.22
C THR A 74 -38.63 -29.95 9.71
N ARG A 75 -39.74 -29.23 9.88
CA ARG A 75 -39.81 -27.81 9.55
C ARG A 75 -38.87 -26.99 10.43
N VAL A 76 -38.83 -27.24 11.74
CA VAL A 76 -37.89 -26.58 12.66
C VAL A 76 -36.44 -26.84 12.26
N ASP A 77 -36.10 -28.08 11.88
CA ASP A 77 -34.75 -28.44 11.44
C ASP A 77 -34.37 -27.69 10.14
N ILE A 78 -35.27 -27.63 9.16
CA ILE A 78 -35.05 -26.89 7.90
C ILE A 78 -34.90 -25.39 8.16
N ASP A 79 -35.73 -24.83 9.04
CA ASP A 79 -35.62 -23.41 9.41
C ASP A 79 -34.27 -23.13 10.11
N GLY A 80 -33.78 -24.06 10.93
CA GLY A 80 -32.43 -24.00 11.50
C GLY A 80 -31.33 -23.99 10.44
N LEU A 81 -31.41 -24.89 9.46
CA LEU A 81 -30.47 -24.96 8.32
C LEU A 81 -30.44 -23.66 7.50
N ARG A 82 -31.59 -23.00 7.34
CA ARG A 82 -31.69 -21.71 6.64
C ARG A 82 -31.05 -20.58 7.44
N GLN A 83 -31.28 -20.54 8.76
CA GLN A 83 -30.64 -19.55 9.63
C GLN A 83 -29.12 -19.68 9.65
N GLU A 84 -28.58 -20.90 9.64
CA GLU A 84 -27.13 -21.10 9.52
C GLU A 84 -26.58 -20.55 8.21
N ALA A 85 -27.29 -20.76 7.10
CA ALA A 85 -26.84 -20.24 5.81
C ALA A 85 -26.90 -18.71 5.72
N ASP A 86 -27.86 -18.07 6.39
CA ASP A 86 -27.89 -16.61 6.47
C ASP A 86 -26.72 -16.06 7.29
N LYS A 87 -26.26 -16.79 8.32
CA LYS A 87 -25.02 -16.46 9.04
C LYS A 87 -23.80 -16.57 8.12
N ASP A 88 -23.69 -17.67 7.36
CA ASP A 88 -22.59 -17.87 6.40
C ASP A 88 -22.56 -16.77 5.32
N ARG A 89 -23.74 -16.31 4.85
CA ARG A 89 -23.84 -15.17 3.93
C ARG A 89 -23.36 -13.87 4.56
N THR A 90 -23.79 -13.59 5.79
CA THR A 90 -23.36 -12.40 6.54
C THR A 90 -21.85 -12.40 6.77
N GLU A 91 -21.27 -13.57 7.04
CA GLU A 91 -19.82 -13.72 7.17
C GLU A 91 -19.08 -13.44 5.85
N GLU A 92 -19.55 -13.98 4.72
CA GLU A 92 -18.97 -13.67 3.40
C GLU A 92 -19.04 -12.17 3.08
N GLU A 93 -20.18 -11.52 3.38
CA GLU A 93 -20.35 -10.08 3.21
C GLU A 93 -19.34 -9.29 4.06
N GLY A 94 -19.13 -9.71 5.31
CA GLY A 94 -18.11 -9.14 6.19
C GLY A 94 -16.69 -9.29 5.63
N VAL A 95 -16.35 -10.45 5.09
CA VAL A 95 -15.04 -10.69 4.45
C VAL A 95 -14.89 -9.85 3.17
N ARG A 96 -15.95 -9.73 2.36
CA ARG A 96 -15.95 -8.87 1.17
C ARG A 96 -15.75 -7.40 1.53
N ALA A 97 -16.39 -6.92 2.59
CA ALA A 97 -16.20 -5.56 3.09
C ALA A 97 -14.74 -5.30 3.50
N ARG A 98 -14.12 -6.24 4.22
CA ARG A 98 -12.68 -6.15 4.58
C ARG A 98 -11.76 -6.09 3.37
N ARG A 99 -12.08 -6.82 2.28
CA ARG A 99 -11.31 -6.75 1.03
C ARG A 99 -11.40 -5.36 0.39
N GLU A 100 -12.58 -4.77 0.36
CA GLU A 100 -12.75 -3.40 -0.17
C GLU A 100 -12.03 -2.37 0.71
N GLU A 101 -12.10 -2.49 2.04
CA GLU A 101 -11.34 -1.64 2.95
C GLU A 101 -9.82 -1.75 2.71
N ALA A 102 -9.28 -2.97 2.60
CA ALA A 102 -7.87 -3.18 2.29
C ALA A 102 -7.47 -2.56 0.94
N ARG A 103 -8.37 -2.60 -0.05
CA ARG A 103 -8.15 -1.97 -1.36
C ARG A 103 -8.08 -0.45 -1.26
N ASP A 104 -8.96 0.16 -0.46
CA ASP A 104 -8.97 1.60 -0.25
C ASP A 104 -7.75 2.07 0.55
N VAL A 105 -7.34 1.30 1.56
CA VAL A 105 -6.09 1.54 2.31
C VAL A 105 -4.87 1.48 1.38
N LEU A 106 -4.79 0.49 0.48
CA LEU A 106 -3.71 0.41 -0.51
C LEU A 106 -3.71 1.63 -1.45
N ARG A 107 -4.88 2.06 -1.93
CA ARG A 107 -4.99 3.28 -2.76
C ARG A 107 -4.48 4.52 -2.02
N ALA A 108 -4.85 4.68 -0.75
CA ALA A 108 -4.38 5.79 0.07
C ALA A 108 -2.85 5.73 0.27
N ALA A 109 -2.29 4.55 0.57
CA ALA A 109 -0.85 4.37 0.70
C ALA A 109 -0.10 4.73 -0.60
N GLN A 110 -0.62 4.32 -1.76
CA GLN A 110 -0.05 4.67 -3.06
C GLN A 110 -0.08 6.19 -3.32
N GLN A 111 -1.15 6.88 -2.93
CA GLN A 111 -1.22 8.34 -3.06
C GLN A 111 -0.17 9.03 -2.20
N VAL A 112 0.00 8.59 -0.95
CA VAL A 112 1.01 9.11 -0.02
C VAL A 112 2.43 8.85 -0.54
N HIS A 113 2.70 7.65 -1.07
CA HIS A 113 3.99 7.34 -1.69
C HIS A 113 4.27 8.23 -2.90
N ARG A 114 3.31 8.42 -3.82
CA ARG A 114 3.46 9.36 -4.96
C ARG A 114 3.76 10.79 -4.50
N ALA A 115 3.13 11.24 -3.41
CA ALA A 115 3.41 12.55 -2.85
C ALA A 115 4.83 12.63 -2.26
N ALA A 116 5.32 11.56 -1.63
CA ALA A 116 6.68 11.47 -1.12
C ALA A 116 7.72 11.50 -2.24
N VAL A 117 7.51 10.75 -3.33
CA VAL A 117 8.37 10.76 -4.54
C VAL A 117 8.49 12.18 -5.10
N ARG A 118 7.37 12.85 -5.36
CA ARG A 118 7.38 14.24 -5.86
C ARG A 118 8.11 15.20 -4.93
N ALA A 119 8.00 15.00 -3.62
CA ALA A 119 8.73 15.80 -2.66
C ALA A 119 10.25 15.54 -2.76
N SER A 120 10.68 14.27 -2.82
CA SER A 120 12.08 13.91 -3.02
C SER A 120 12.65 14.50 -4.31
N GLU A 121 11.92 14.41 -5.43
CA GLU A 121 12.33 14.99 -6.72
C GLU A 121 12.54 16.50 -6.63
N LYS A 122 11.65 17.24 -5.94
CA LYS A 122 11.82 18.68 -5.74
C LYS A 122 13.09 19.01 -4.95
N PHE A 123 13.41 18.23 -3.92
CA PHE A 123 14.63 18.43 -3.13
C PHE A 123 15.88 18.01 -3.90
N GLN A 124 15.77 17.02 -4.78
CA GLN A 124 16.85 16.64 -5.69
C GLN A 124 17.22 17.81 -6.60
N LEU A 125 16.23 18.42 -7.25
CA LEU A 125 16.43 19.60 -8.10
C LEU A 125 17.05 20.79 -7.35
N LEU A 126 16.66 21.01 -6.09
CA LEU A 126 17.26 22.05 -5.24
C LEU A 126 18.72 21.73 -4.91
N ALA A 127 19.03 20.48 -4.58
CA ALA A 127 20.39 20.05 -4.29
C ALA A 127 21.30 20.21 -5.51
N ASP A 128 20.80 19.86 -6.70
CA ASP A 128 21.57 19.95 -7.94
C ASP A 128 21.86 21.41 -8.30
N ARG A 129 20.87 22.31 -8.20
CA ARG A 129 21.09 23.76 -8.39
C ARG A 129 22.07 24.36 -7.39
N GLU A 130 22.02 23.92 -6.13
CA GLU A 130 22.96 24.42 -5.12
C GLU A 130 24.39 23.94 -5.40
N ARG A 131 24.56 22.71 -5.88
CA ARG A 131 25.88 22.19 -6.30
C ARG A 131 26.43 22.95 -7.50
N GLU A 132 25.60 23.19 -8.50
CA GLU A 132 25.96 23.99 -9.68
C GLU A 132 26.40 25.40 -9.28
N SER A 133 25.59 26.11 -8.47
CA SER A 133 25.93 27.45 -8.00
C SER A 133 27.23 27.50 -7.18
N ARG A 134 27.55 26.42 -6.44
CA ARG A 134 28.84 26.32 -5.73
C ARG A 134 30.01 26.12 -6.68
N LEU A 135 29.85 25.28 -7.70
CA LEU A 135 30.90 25.08 -8.71
C LEU A 135 31.19 26.41 -9.41
N GLU A 136 30.16 27.13 -9.84
CA GLU A 136 30.32 28.47 -10.45
C GLU A 136 30.95 29.50 -9.50
N ALA A 137 30.66 29.43 -8.19
CA ALA A 137 31.28 30.31 -7.21
C ALA A 137 32.76 29.97 -6.98
N MET A 138 33.11 28.68 -6.97
CA MET A 138 34.49 28.22 -6.87
C MET A 138 35.30 28.57 -8.12
N GLU A 139 34.73 28.42 -9.31
CA GLU A 139 35.35 28.83 -10.58
C GLU A 139 35.61 30.34 -10.59
N ARG A 140 34.60 31.16 -10.26
CA ARG A 140 34.77 32.61 -10.15
C ARG A 140 35.83 33.01 -9.12
N GLN A 141 35.89 32.30 -7.99
CA GLN A 141 36.92 32.57 -6.99
C GLN A 141 38.32 32.22 -7.51
N ALA A 142 38.47 31.08 -8.20
CA ALA A 142 39.74 30.68 -8.80
C ALA A 142 40.22 31.65 -9.89
N ASP A 143 39.29 32.17 -10.70
CA ASP A 143 39.59 33.18 -11.72
C ASP A 143 40.10 34.49 -11.08
N LEU A 144 39.43 34.95 -10.01
CA LEU A 144 39.87 36.13 -9.26
C LEU A 144 41.26 35.93 -8.63
N GLU A 145 41.52 34.76 -8.05
CA GLU A 145 42.84 34.43 -7.48
C GLU A 145 43.93 34.50 -8.58
N LEU A 146 43.68 33.93 -9.76
CA LEU A 146 44.60 34.00 -10.91
C LEU A 146 44.87 35.44 -11.39
N GLU A 147 43.84 36.29 -11.43
CA GLU A 147 43.98 37.71 -11.78
C GLU A 147 44.80 38.47 -10.73
N GLU A 148 44.57 38.24 -9.45
CA GLU A 148 45.37 38.84 -8.36
C GLU A 148 46.85 38.43 -8.42
N PHE A 149 47.16 37.17 -8.75
CA PHE A 149 48.54 36.71 -8.97
C PHE A 149 49.19 37.37 -10.19
N ARG A 150 48.44 37.62 -11.28
CA ARG A 150 48.94 38.36 -12.45
C ARG A 150 49.20 39.83 -12.17
N VAL A 151 48.41 40.47 -11.31
CA VAL A 151 48.58 41.88 -10.93
C VAL A 151 49.74 42.08 -9.94
N ARG A 152 50.10 41.08 -9.14
CA ARG A 152 51.28 41.14 -8.23
C ARG A 152 52.62 40.83 -8.90
N ALA A 153 52.63 40.11 -10.03
CA ALA A 153 53.85 39.72 -10.74
C ALA A 153 54.64 40.83 -11.50
N PRO A 154 54.09 42.00 -11.89
CA PRO A 154 54.86 42.98 -12.66
C PRO A 154 55.54 44.07 -11.84
N GLU A 155 55.32 44.20 -10.52
CA GLU A 155 56.00 45.22 -9.71
C GLU A 155 57.32 44.74 -9.09
N SER A 156 57.46 43.44 -8.79
CA SER A 156 58.70 42.90 -8.23
C SER A 156 59.85 42.72 -9.23
N GLU A 157 59.58 42.81 -10.54
CA GLU A 157 60.63 42.79 -11.57
C GLU A 157 61.08 44.20 -12.00
N LEU A 158 60.37 45.26 -11.60
CA LEU A 158 60.75 46.66 -11.88
C LEU A 158 61.61 47.30 -10.79
N GLU A 159 61.63 46.77 -9.55
CA GLU A 159 62.55 47.22 -8.49
C GLU A 159 63.95 46.57 -8.57
N ALA A 160 64.14 45.52 -9.37
CA ALA A 160 65.46 44.90 -9.60
C ALA A 160 66.28 45.56 -10.73
N ALA A 161 65.76 46.62 -11.34
CA ALA A 161 66.39 47.33 -12.47
C ALA A 161 66.58 48.85 -12.25
N ALA A 162 66.58 49.31 -11.00
CA ALA A 162 66.99 50.67 -10.60
C ALA A 162 68.21 50.61 -9.67
#